data_AF-A0A161WCK4-F1
#
_entry.id   AF-A0A161WCK4-F1
#
_cell.length_a   1.000
_cell.length_b   1.000
_cell.length_c   1.000
_cell.angle_alpha   90.00
_cell.angle_beta   90.00
_cell.angle_gamma   90.00
#
_symmetry.space_group_name_H-M   'P 1'
#
loop_
_entity.id
_entity.type
_entity.pdbx_description
1 polymer ?
#
loop_
_entity_poly.entity_id
_entity_poly.type
_entity_poly.pdbx_seq_one_letter_code
_entity_poly.pdbx_strand_id
1 'polypeptide(L)'
;MANANMGGGGSGTIDVNPDEITTVFNYLNRILSELEETAIPNIKKLSSLDYYTAGKAMKAMAVYDEANEKIMDLYDHYSRAATLVMDILLTMMEVDQQIAEQIIAKLEV
;
A
#
# COMPACT_ATOMS: atom_id res chain seq x y z
N MET A 1 -10.58 -15.05 42.16
CA MET A 1 -10.72 -15.54 40.76
C MET A 1 -10.75 -14.30 39.88
N ALA A 2 -9.62 -14.02 39.21
CA ALA A 2 -9.45 -12.80 38.43
C ALA A 2 -10.08 -13.00 37.03
N ASN A 3 -10.92 -12.03 36.66
CA ASN A 3 -11.56 -11.89 35.37
C ASN A 3 -10.50 -11.57 34.31
N ALA A 4 -10.34 -12.44 33.31
CA ALA A 4 -9.61 -12.14 32.09
C ALA A 4 -10.62 -12.05 30.94
N ASN A 5 -11.27 -10.89 30.86
CA ASN A 5 -11.92 -10.42 29.65
C ASN A 5 -10.79 -10.14 28.63
N MET A 6 -10.30 -11.20 27.98
CA MET A 6 -9.42 -11.05 26.83
C MET A 6 -10.23 -10.38 25.75
N GLY A 7 -9.82 -9.16 25.40
CA GLY A 7 -10.47 -8.31 24.42
C GLY A 7 -10.77 -9.10 23.16
N GLY A 8 -12.06 -9.22 22.86
CA GLY A 8 -12.54 -9.69 21.58
C GLY A 8 -11.95 -8.78 20.51
N GLY A 9 -10.94 -9.29 19.80
CA GLY A 9 -10.56 -8.76 18.51
C GLY A 9 -11.80 -8.82 17.64
N GLY A 10 -12.36 -7.66 17.33
CA GLY A 10 -13.46 -7.58 16.39
C GLY A 10 -13.01 -8.27 15.11
N SER A 11 -13.69 -9.35 14.75
CA SER A 11 -13.72 -9.84 13.38
C SER A 11 -14.34 -8.68 12.57
N GLY A 12 -13.49 -7.73 12.16
CA GLY A 12 -13.91 -6.57 11.40
C GLY A 12 -14.33 -7.08 10.04
N THR A 13 -15.63 -7.32 9.87
CA THR A 13 -16.19 -7.56 8.55
C THR A 13 -15.88 -6.33 7.70
N ILE A 14 -15.17 -6.55 6.59
CA ILE A 14 -14.89 -5.49 5.62
C ILE A 14 -16.22 -5.20 4.91
N ASP A 15 -16.91 -4.17 5.35
CA ASP A 15 -18.18 -3.71 4.79
C ASP A 15 -17.92 -2.64 3.72
N VAL A 16 -17.26 -3.06 2.64
CA VAL A 16 -16.90 -2.21 1.49
C VAL A 16 -17.16 -3.02 0.22
N ASN A 17 -17.70 -2.38 -0.82
CA ASN A 17 -17.98 -3.06 -2.09
C ASN A 17 -16.64 -3.45 -2.79
N PRO A 18 -16.49 -4.68 -3.33
CA PRO A 18 -15.32 -5.08 -4.12
C PRO A 18 -14.91 -4.08 -5.23
N ASP A 19 -15.86 -3.40 -5.87
CA ASP A 19 -15.59 -2.39 -6.89
C ASP A 19 -14.88 -1.15 -6.30
N GLU A 20 -15.24 -0.76 -5.08
CA GLU A 20 -14.60 0.34 -4.37
C GLU A 20 -13.18 -0.04 -3.97
N ILE A 21 -12.97 -1.27 -3.49
CA ILE A 21 -11.64 -1.80 -3.16
C ILE A 21 -10.76 -1.91 -4.42
N THR A 22 -11.33 -2.33 -5.54
CA THR A 22 -10.65 -2.37 -6.84
C THR A 22 -10.26 -0.96 -7.30
N THR A 23 -11.13 0.02 -7.07
CA THR A 23 -10.84 1.43 -7.36
C THR A 23 -9.66 1.94 -6.52
N VAL A 24 -9.65 1.62 -5.22
CA VAL A 24 -8.53 1.94 -4.32
C VAL A 24 -7.23 1.29 -4.79
N PHE A 25 -7.26 0.01 -5.16
CA PHE A 25 -6.10 -0.69 -5.71
C PHE A 25 -5.53 0.01 -6.96
N ASN A 26 -6.40 0.43 -7.88
CA ASN A 26 -5.98 1.16 -9.08
C ASN A 26 -5.34 2.52 -8.75
N TYR A 27 -5.86 3.24 -7.76
CA TYR A 27 -5.22 4.48 -7.30
C TYR A 27 -3.85 4.23 -6.68
N LEU A 28 -3.70 3.19 -5.86
CA LEU A 28 -2.43 2.83 -5.26
C LEU A 28 -1.39 2.48 -6.33
N ASN A 29 -1.76 1.68 -7.33
CA ASN A 29 -0.88 1.36 -8.46
C ASN A 29 -0.44 2.61 -9.22
N ARG A 30 -1.36 3.53 -9.51
CA ARG A 30 -1.03 4.77 -10.21
C ARG A 30 -0.05 5.64 -9.41
N ILE A 31 -0.22 5.70 -8.08
CA ILE A 31 0.73 6.41 -7.20
C ILE A 31 2.11 5.75 -7.25
N LEU A 32 2.17 4.42 -7.17
CA LEU A 32 3.41 3.66 -7.25
C LEU A 32 4.14 3.88 -8.58
N SER A 33 3.42 3.84 -9.70
CA SER A 33 4.00 4.13 -11.02
C SER A 33 4.56 5.55 -11.09
N GLU A 34 3.83 6.56 -10.57
CA GLU A 34 4.32 7.95 -10.55
C GLU A 34 5.60 8.09 -9.70
N LEU A 35 5.66 7.39 -8.56
CA LEU A 35 6.84 7.40 -7.70
C LEU A 35 8.06 6.76 -8.40
N GLU A 36 7.87 5.62 -9.08
CA GLU A 36 8.93 4.89 -9.77
C GLU A 36 9.42 5.58 -11.05
N GLU A 37 8.50 6.07 -11.88
CA GLU A 37 8.80 6.60 -13.20
C GLU A 37 9.23 8.07 -13.14
N THR A 38 8.67 8.85 -12.21
CA THR A 38 8.89 10.29 -12.14
C THR A 38 9.70 10.70 -10.92
N ALA A 39 9.24 10.37 -9.71
CA ALA A 39 9.81 10.95 -8.49
C ALA A 39 11.25 10.46 -8.25
N ILE A 40 11.46 9.15 -8.15
CA ILE A 40 12.77 8.55 -7.86
C ILE A 40 13.84 8.96 -8.90
N PRO A 41 13.59 8.92 -10.23
CA PRO A 41 14.59 9.32 -11.22
C PRO A 41 14.94 10.81 -11.16
N ASN A 42 13.94 11.68 -10.99
CA ASN A 42 14.18 13.13 -10.94
C ASN A 42 14.97 13.54 -9.70
N ILE A 43 14.73 12.86 -8.59
CA ILE A 43 15.46 13.06 -7.35
C ILE A 43 16.93 12.63 -7.48
N LYS A 44 17.19 11.45 -8.05
CA LYS A 44 18.56 10.99 -8.36
C LYS A 44 19.28 11.93 -9.33
N LYS A 45 18.55 12.49 -10.30
CA LYS A 45 19.09 13.49 -11.23
C LYS A 45 19.46 14.78 -10.50
N LEU A 46 18.62 15.24 -9.58
CA LEU A 46 18.87 16.45 -8.80
C LEU A 46 20.10 16.30 -7.88
N SER A 47 20.28 15.12 -7.27
CA SER A 47 21.43 14.82 -6.40
C SER A 47 22.77 14.72 -7.15
N SER A 48 22.75 14.57 -8.48
CA SER A 48 23.95 14.41 -9.31
C SER A 48 24.37 15.68 -10.07
N LEU A 49 23.70 16.81 -9.84
CA LEU A 49 24.06 18.09 -10.48
C LEU A 49 25.30 18.72 -9.83
N ASP A 50 26.27 19.12 -10.67
CA ASP A 50 27.58 19.69 -10.27
C ASP A 50 27.49 20.96 -9.39
N TYR A 51 26.38 21.69 -9.46
CA TYR A 51 26.17 22.89 -8.63
C TYR A 51 26.12 22.57 -7.13
N TYR A 52 25.78 21.32 -6.79
CA TYR A 52 25.63 20.87 -5.41
C TYR A 52 26.88 20.14 -4.87
N THR A 53 27.87 19.86 -5.71
CA THR A 53 29.12 19.17 -5.32
C THR A 53 30.25 20.12 -4.89
N ALA A 54 30.10 21.44 -5.01
CA ALA A 54 31.12 22.42 -4.63
C ALA A 54 30.61 23.53 -3.68
N GLY A 55 30.96 23.46 -2.39
CA GLY A 55 30.86 24.59 -1.43
C GLY A 55 29.60 24.62 -0.53
N LYS A 56 29.15 25.82 -0.11
CA LYS A 56 28.05 26.06 0.86
C LYS A 56 26.72 25.33 0.53
N ALA A 57 26.52 24.90 -0.71
CA ALA A 57 25.39 24.09 -1.16
C ALA A 57 25.40 22.64 -0.64
N MET A 58 26.54 22.13 -0.16
CA MET A 58 26.67 20.77 0.39
C MET A 58 25.79 20.56 1.64
N LYS A 59 25.51 21.60 2.44
CA LYS A 59 24.51 21.49 3.53
C LYS A 59 23.07 21.33 3.03
N ALA A 60 22.76 21.87 1.85
CA ALA A 60 21.47 21.63 1.22
C ALA A 60 21.37 20.20 0.65
N MET A 61 22.50 19.54 0.36
CA MET A 61 22.53 18.12 -0.02
C MET A 61 22.04 17.18 1.08
N ALA A 62 22.32 17.49 2.36
CA ALA A 62 21.80 16.68 3.46
C ALA A 62 20.26 16.64 3.51
N VAL A 63 19.60 17.75 3.11
CA VAL A 63 18.14 17.81 2.99
C VAL A 63 17.65 16.95 1.82
N TYR A 64 18.44 16.81 0.77
CA TYR A 64 18.12 15.91 -0.35
C TYR A 64 18.27 14.44 0.04
N ASP A 65 19.29 14.07 0.81
CA ASP A 65 19.40 12.69 1.33
C ASP A 65 18.22 12.33 2.24
N GLU A 66 17.80 13.25 3.12
CA GLU A 66 16.60 13.09 3.94
C GLU A 66 15.32 12.99 3.09
N ALA A 67 15.20 13.80 2.04
CA ALA A 67 14.08 13.73 1.10
C ALA A 67 14.05 12.41 0.31
N ASN A 68 15.21 11.86 -0.05
CA ASN A 68 15.33 10.55 -0.70
C ASN A 68 14.81 9.45 0.22
N GLU A 69 15.24 9.47 1.48
CA GLU A 69 14.79 8.51 2.49
C GLU A 69 13.28 8.59 2.69
N LYS A 70 12.73 9.82 2.80
CA LYS A 70 11.28 10.03 2.92
C LYS A 70 10.48 9.54 1.72
N ILE A 71 11.04 9.60 0.52
CA ILE A 71 10.36 9.11 -0.69
C ILE A 71 10.44 7.59 -0.81
N MET A 72 11.52 6.97 -0.33
CA MET A 72 11.58 5.52 -0.18
C MET A 72 10.61 5.04 0.91
N ASP A 73 10.52 5.73 2.05
CA ASP A 73 9.51 5.45 3.10
C ASP A 73 8.09 5.53 2.52
N LEU A 74 7.82 6.56 1.72
CA LEU A 74 6.53 6.77 1.07
C LEU A 74 6.21 5.64 0.09
N TYR A 75 7.18 5.25 -0.73
CA TYR A 75 7.06 4.12 -1.65
C TYR A 75 6.75 2.83 -0.91
N ASP A 76 7.50 2.52 0.16
CA ASP A 76 7.29 1.33 0.99
C ASP A 76 5.89 1.30 1.61
N HIS A 77 5.40 2.46 2.09
CA HIS A 77 4.05 2.57 2.65
C HIS A 77 2.97 2.31 1.61
N TYR A 78 3.07 2.92 0.42
CA TYR A 78 2.10 2.68 -0.65
C TYR A 78 2.16 1.25 -1.20
N SER A 79 3.35 0.66 -1.29
CA SER A 79 3.56 -0.72 -1.74
C SER A 79 2.92 -1.71 -0.75
N ARG A 80 3.12 -1.46 0.56
CA ARG A 80 2.48 -2.25 1.61
C ARG A 80 0.96 -2.10 1.59
N ALA A 81 0.45 -0.89 1.40
CA ALA A 81 -1.00 -0.65 1.29
C ALA A 81 -1.58 -1.38 0.07
N ALA A 82 -0.92 -1.33 -1.08
CA ALA A 82 -1.34 -2.02 -2.30
C ALA A 82 -1.41 -3.54 -2.10
N THR A 83 -0.39 -4.11 -1.45
CA THR A 83 -0.37 -5.54 -1.09
C THR A 83 -1.56 -5.91 -0.20
N LEU A 84 -1.82 -5.16 0.86
CA LEU A 84 -2.93 -5.43 1.77
C LEU A 84 -4.30 -5.33 1.06
N VAL A 85 -4.47 -4.34 0.20
CA VAL A 85 -5.71 -4.18 -0.60
C VAL A 85 -5.89 -5.34 -1.56
N MET A 86 -4.80 -5.82 -2.18
CA MET A 86 -4.84 -7.01 -3.03
C MET A 86 -5.22 -8.27 -2.24
N ASP A 87 -4.64 -8.47 -1.06
CA ASP A 87 -4.98 -9.61 -0.18
C ASP A 87 -6.47 -9.60 0.20
N ILE A 88 -7.04 -8.40 0.45
CA ILE A 88 -8.47 -8.24 0.72
C ILE A 88 -9.30 -8.67 -0.51
N LEU A 89 -8.94 -8.22 -1.72
CA LEU A 89 -9.65 -8.62 -2.94
C LEU A 89 -9.61 -10.13 -3.16
N LEU A 90 -8.45 -10.76 -2.96
CA LEU A 90 -8.30 -12.21 -3.05
C LEU A 90 -9.18 -12.94 -2.02
N THR A 91 -9.21 -12.43 -0.79
CA THR A 91 -10.04 -13.00 0.28
C THR A 91 -11.53 -12.89 -0.05
N MET A 92 -11.97 -11.75 -0.60
CA MET A 92 -13.38 -11.57 -1.01
C MET A 92 -13.75 -12.56 -2.12
N MET A 93 -12.88 -12.76 -3.11
CA MET A 93 -13.10 -13.77 -4.15
C MET A 93 -13.21 -15.19 -3.59
N GLU A 94 -12.33 -15.56 -2.66
CA GLU A 94 -12.36 -16.89 -2.03
C GLU A 94 -13.66 -17.10 -1.25
N VAL A 95 -14.09 -16.10 -0.47
CA VAL A 95 -15.34 -16.15 0.29
C VAL A 95 -16.54 -16.28 -0.64
N ASP A 96 -16.59 -15.51 -1.73
CA ASP A 96 -17.67 -15.60 -2.72
C ASP A 96 -17.75 -16.98 -3.36
N GLN A 97 -16.61 -17.59 -3.70
CA GLN A 97 -16.56 -18.95 -4.23
C GLN A 97 -17.10 -19.97 -3.21
N GLN A 98 -16.65 -19.89 -1.95
CA GLN A 98 -17.12 -20.79 -0.89
C GLN A 98 -18.63 -20.68 -0.67
N ILE A 99 -19.17 -19.46 -0.71
CA ILE A 99 -20.62 -19.23 -0.59
C ILE A 99 -21.36 -19.84 -1.79
N ALA A 100 -20.86 -19.65 -3.01
CA ALA A 100 -21.47 -20.22 -4.21
C ALA A 100 -21.53 -21.76 -4.16
N GLU A 101 -20.43 -22.41 -3.77
CA GLU A 101 -20.37 -23.87 -3.57
C GLU A 101 -21.39 -24.36 -2.54
N GLN A 102 -21.52 -23.65 -1.41
CA GLN A 102 -22.52 -23.97 -0.39
C GLN A 102 -23.97 -23.81 -0.88
N ILE A 103 -24.25 -22.83 -1.74
CA ILE A 103 -25.56 -22.64 -2.34
C ILE A 103 -25.88 -23.79 -3.29
N ILE A 104 -24.96 -24.15 -4.19
CA ILE A 104 -25.14 -25.26 -5.13
C ILE A 104 -25.42 -26.56 -4.37
N ALA A 105 -24.62 -26.87 -3.34
CA ALA A 105 -24.81 -28.06 -2.52
C ALA A 105 -26.19 -28.12 -1.83
N LYS A 106 -26.79 -26.97 -1.52
CA LYS A 106 -28.14 -26.89 -0.94
C LYS A 106 -29.27 -26.99 -1.96
N LEU A 107 -28.99 -26.74 -3.25
CA LEU A 107 -29.96 -26.82 -4.34
C LEU A 107 -30.00 -28.21 -5.00
N GLU A 108 -28.94 -29.01 -4.86
CA GLU A 108 -28.86 -30.39 -5.35
C GLU A 108 -29.50 -31.44 -4.40
N VAL A 109 -30.16 -30.99 -3.33
CA VAL A 109 -30.95 -31.78 -2.38
C VAL A 109 -32.43 -31.43 -2.52
#